data_AF-F4RFE3-F1
#
_entry.id   AF-F4RFE3-F1
#
_cell.length_a   1.000
_cell.length_b   1.000
_cell.length_c   1.000
_cell.angle_alpha   90.00
_cell.angle_beta   90.00
_cell.angle_gamma   90.00
#
_symmetry.space_group_name_H-M   'P 1'
#
loop_
_entity.id
_entity.type
_entity.pdbx_description
1 polymer ?
#
loop_
_entity_poly.entity_id
_entity_poly.type
_entity_poly.pdbx_seq_one_letter_code
_entity_poly.pdbx_strand_id
1 'polypeptide(L)'
;MYDPDSLLELISAIPTLENLSLDSGSFGHLNFTSPALSNLRYFCFGNDDEEFEGISSIIEKSKNTLKFIEINAWFEPSEGLQDVFEPVKDTLEGLFTRLFTKQVTKSVTDLSFPKLRVIKTGCYDDITSEIDWLQAPMLKNVRTIVQDAYSTKIYWGNALRAAGVNALKKVPNFKHIVCTANLDSKYREDSDFIHPDLFELFKSHGVQCHVSPNLTADEIMLTFNQHVHPHSNSIAIQEKCSYKAIKDTQQMFASTLLSIKNPLSRACFFQMTWNFISVQFQRQKMTVVKAL
;
A
#
# COMPACT_ATOMS: atom_id res chain seq x y z
N MET A 1 -13.59 -12.83 -21.24
CA MET A 1 -12.43 -13.61 -21.72
C MET A 1 -11.59 -12.65 -22.53
N TYR A 2 -10.39 -12.31 -22.04
CA TYR A 2 -9.46 -11.46 -22.76
C TYR A 2 -8.67 -12.32 -23.75
N ASP A 3 -8.28 -11.73 -24.88
CA ASP A 3 -7.35 -12.37 -25.80
C ASP A 3 -5.92 -12.23 -25.25
N PRO A 4 -5.23 -13.34 -24.90
CA PRO A 4 -3.88 -13.28 -24.35
C PRO A 4 -2.87 -12.60 -25.29
N ASP A 5 -3.05 -12.75 -26.61
CA ASP A 5 -2.16 -12.16 -27.60
C ASP A 5 -2.24 -10.62 -27.59
N SER A 6 -3.46 -10.08 -27.47
CA SER A 6 -3.68 -8.63 -27.31
C SER A 6 -3.02 -8.06 -26.05
N LEU A 7 -3.03 -8.81 -24.94
CA LEU A 7 -2.35 -8.39 -23.70
C LEU A 7 -0.82 -8.41 -23.87
N LEU A 8 -0.28 -9.45 -24.52
CA LEU A 8 1.14 -9.56 -24.84
C LEU A 8 1.61 -8.41 -25.74
N GLU A 9 0.85 -8.07 -26.77
CA GLU A 9 1.16 -6.96 -27.68
C GLU A 9 1.17 -5.62 -26.92
N LEU A 10 0.16 -5.39 -26.08
CA LEU A 10 0.05 -4.17 -25.26
C LEU A 10 1.23 -4.03 -24.30
N ILE A 11 1.58 -5.08 -23.55
CA ILE A 11 2.71 -5.05 -22.61
C ILE A 11 4.03 -4.86 -23.36
N SER A 12 4.19 -5.49 -24.53
CA SER A 12 5.41 -5.36 -25.35
C SER A 12 5.57 -3.96 -25.94
N ALA A 13 4.46 -3.26 -26.22
CA ALA A 13 4.47 -1.88 -26.72
C ALA A 13 4.90 -0.84 -25.66
N ILE A 14 4.93 -1.20 -24.37
CA ILE A 14 5.22 -0.28 -23.26
C ILE A 14 6.43 -0.81 -22.44
N PRO A 15 7.66 -0.72 -22.96
CA PRO A 15 8.85 -1.22 -22.27
C PRO A 15 9.17 -0.48 -20.96
N THR A 16 8.59 0.71 -20.75
CA THR A 16 8.74 1.53 -19.53
C THR A 16 7.66 1.26 -18.49
N LEU A 17 6.88 0.19 -18.63
CA LEU A 17 5.82 -0.15 -17.69
C LEU A 17 6.40 -0.49 -16.31
N GLU A 18 6.12 0.35 -15.30
CA GLU A 18 6.57 0.14 -13.92
C GLU A 18 5.51 -0.52 -13.03
N ASN A 19 4.23 -0.38 -13.37
CA ASN A 19 3.10 -0.84 -12.57
C ASN A 19 2.13 -1.65 -13.45
N LEU A 20 1.81 -2.87 -13.03
CA LEU A 20 0.83 -3.72 -13.70
C LEU A 20 -0.18 -4.22 -12.66
N SER A 21 -1.46 -4.15 -12.99
CA SER A 21 -2.55 -4.69 -12.16
C SER A 21 -3.48 -5.52 -13.01
N LEU A 22 -3.73 -6.76 -12.58
CA LEU A 22 -4.54 -7.75 -13.26
C LEU A 22 -5.57 -8.32 -12.26
N ASP A 23 -6.80 -7.82 -12.29
CA ASP A 23 -7.81 -8.15 -11.27
C ASP A 23 -8.57 -9.47 -11.51
N SER A 24 -8.45 -10.08 -12.69
CA SER A 24 -9.01 -11.41 -13.02
C SER A 24 -8.72 -11.77 -14.48
N GLY A 25 -8.46 -13.05 -14.75
CA GLY A 25 -8.47 -13.61 -16.10
C GLY A 25 -7.48 -14.74 -16.29
N SER A 26 -7.93 -15.85 -16.88
CA SER A 26 -7.01 -16.90 -17.34
C SER A 26 -6.09 -16.33 -18.42
N PHE A 27 -4.84 -16.08 -18.05
CA PHE A 27 -3.81 -15.56 -18.95
C PHE A 27 -3.14 -16.67 -19.77
N GLY A 28 -3.29 -17.93 -19.35
CA GLY A 28 -2.50 -19.05 -19.86
C GLY A 28 -1.00 -18.78 -19.78
N HIS A 29 -0.24 -19.44 -20.64
CA HIS A 29 1.19 -19.21 -20.77
C HIS A 29 1.48 -17.92 -21.57
N LEU A 30 2.16 -16.95 -20.94
CA LEU A 30 2.51 -15.67 -21.56
C LEU A 30 3.97 -15.62 -22.02
N ASN A 31 4.18 -15.68 -23.33
CA ASN A 31 5.52 -15.67 -23.95
C ASN A 31 6.05 -14.25 -24.21
N PHE A 32 6.61 -13.60 -23.20
CA PHE A 32 7.16 -12.25 -23.33
C PHE A 32 8.49 -12.18 -24.09
N THR A 33 8.53 -11.44 -25.19
CA THR A 33 9.79 -11.10 -25.87
C THR A 33 10.59 -10.06 -25.07
N SER A 34 11.93 -10.11 -25.15
CA SER A 34 12.76 -9.03 -24.59
C SER A 34 12.54 -7.74 -25.42
N PRO A 35 12.37 -6.54 -24.81
CA PRO A 35 12.64 -6.18 -23.40
C PRO A 35 11.39 -6.02 -22.52
N ALA A 36 10.27 -6.67 -22.83
CA ALA A 36 9.02 -6.51 -22.08
C ALA A 36 9.21 -6.73 -20.56
N LEU A 37 8.52 -5.92 -19.75
CA LEU A 37 8.50 -5.96 -18.27
C LEU A 37 9.84 -5.74 -17.55
N SER A 38 10.89 -5.35 -18.28
CA SER A 38 12.22 -5.10 -17.70
C SER A 38 12.30 -3.93 -16.72
N ASN A 39 11.24 -3.12 -16.62
CA ASN A 39 11.11 -2.01 -15.66
C ASN A 39 9.97 -2.22 -14.66
N LEU A 40 9.32 -3.39 -14.65
CA LEU A 40 8.18 -3.63 -13.77
C LEU A 40 8.66 -3.68 -12.31
N ARG A 41 8.06 -2.84 -11.46
CA ARG A 41 8.41 -2.66 -10.04
C ARG A 41 7.28 -3.04 -9.10
N TYR A 42 6.05 -2.90 -9.55
CA TYR A 42 4.84 -3.26 -8.81
C TYR A 42 3.97 -4.15 -9.67
N PHE A 43 3.54 -5.27 -9.10
CA PHE A 43 2.61 -6.18 -9.74
C PHE A 43 1.47 -6.54 -8.80
N CYS A 44 0.25 -6.26 -9.22
CA CYS A 44 -0.97 -6.64 -8.53
C CYS A 44 -1.70 -7.71 -9.33
N PHE A 45 -2.11 -8.80 -8.68
CA PHE A 45 -2.85 -9.87 -9.34
C PHE A 45 -3.96 -10.43 -8.44
N GLY A 46 -5.05 -10.88 -9.06
CA GLY A 46 -6.05 -11.76 -8.46
C GLY A 46 -5.52 -13.18 -8.31
N ASN A 47 -6.10 -13.97 -7.41
CA ASN A 47 -5.65 -15.33 -7.11
C ASN A 47 -6.79 -16.30 -7.42
N ASP A 48 -6.99 -16.55 -8.70
CA ASP A 48 -7.87 -17.60 -9.20
C ASP A 48 -7.00 -18.83 -9.53
N ASP A 49 -7.48 -20.03 -9.19
CA ASP A 49 -6.68 -21.27 -9.13
C ASP A 49 -6.05 -21.74 -10.45
N GLU A 50 -6.36 -21.08 -11.56
CA GLU A 50 -5.93 -21.44 -12.92
C GLU A 50 -4.91 -20.45 -13.52
N GLU A 51 -4.39 -19.49 -12.73
CA GLU A 51 -3.67 -18.32 -13.28
C GLU A 51 -2.16 -18.28 -13.00
N PHE A 52 -1.62 -19.24 -12.23
CA PHE A 52 -0.21 -19.17 -11.81
C PHE A 52 0.80 -19.25 -12.95
N GLU A 53 0.48 -19.85 -14.09
CA GLU A 53 1.42 -19.95 -15.22
C GLU A 53 1.72 -18.58 -15.84
N GLY A 54 0.68 -17.77 -16.08
CA GLY A 54 0.82 -16.41 -16.60
C GLY A 54 1.47 -15.47 -15.58
N ILE A 55 1.06 -15.58 -14.31
CA ILE A 55 1.66 -14.83 -13.19
C ILE A 55 3.15 -15.15 -13.08
N SER A 56 3.52 -16.44 -13.09
CA SER A 56 4.92 -16.88 -13.01
C SER A 56 5.74 -16.38 -14.19
N SER A 57 5.15 -16.34 -15.40
CA SER A 57 5.82 -15.78 -16.58
C SER A 57 6.12 -14.28 -16.45
N ILE A 58 5.19 -13.50 -15.87
CA ILE A 58 5.38 -12.07 -15.55
C ILE A 58 6.47 -11.90 -14.49
N ILE A 59 6.42 -12.68 -13.41
CA ILE A 59 7.41 -12.65 -12.33
C ILE A 59 8.80 -12.97 -12.87
N GLU A 60 8.96 -14.08 -13.59
CA GLU A 60 10.26 -14.52 -14.09
C GLU A 60 10.90 -13.47 -14.99
N LYS A 61 10.09 -12.77 -15.79
CA LYS A 61 10.55 -11.67 -16.65
C LYS A 61 10.95 -10.42 -15.87
N SER A 62 10.27 -10.14 -14.76
CA SER A 62 10.46 -8.93 -13.95
C SER A 62 11.28 -9.13 -12.67
N LYS A 63 11.77 -10.35 -12.39
CA LYS A 63 12.32 -10.72 -11.09
C LYS A 63 13.43 -9.82 -10.54
N ASN A 64 14.21 -9.23 -11.43
CA ASN A 64 15.34 -8.36 -11.07
C ASN A 64 14.91 -6.92 -10.74
N THR A 65 13.72 -6.50 -11.16
CA THR A 65 13.20 -5.13 -10.97
C THR A 65 11.98 -5.07 -10.08
N LEU A 66 11.26 -6.18 -9.93
CA LEU A 66 10.05 -6.25 -9.12
C LEU A 66 10.40 -6.05 -7.65
N LYS A 67 9.69 -5.10 -7.01
CA LYS A 67 9.90 -4.71 -5.61
C LYS A 67 8.64 -4.90 -4.77
N PHE A 68 7.46 -4.86 -5.38
CA PHE A 68 6.18 -4.93 -4.68
C PHE A 68 5.25 -5.90 -5.37
N ILE A 69 4.59 -6.72 -4.58
CA ILE A 69 3.51 -7.61 -4.99
C ILE A 69 2.26 -7.26 -4.19
N GLU A 70 1.12 -7.14 -4.86
CA GLU A 70 -0.20 -7.07 -4.23
C GLU A 70 -1.06 -8.27 -4.66
N ILE A 71 -1.53 -9.05 -3.68
CA ILE A 71 -2.44 -10.18 -3.90
C ILE A 71 -3.87 -9.68 -3.63
N ASN A 72 -4.59 -9.36 -4.70
CA ASN A 72 -5.95 -8.84 -4.65
C ASN A 72 -7.00 -9.97 -4.72
N ALA A 73 -6.94 -10.90 -3.78
CA ALA A 73 -7.83 -12.05 -3.75
C ALA A 73 -8.63 -12.18 -2.46
N TRP A 74 -9.83 -12.74 -2.57
CA TRP A 74 -10.71 -12.98 -1.43
C TRP A 74 -10.54 -14.37 -0.81
N PHE A 75 -9.98 -15.32 -1.56
CA PHE A 75 -9.91 -16.72 -1.18
C PHE A 75 -8.48 -17.14 -0.80
N GLU A 76 -8.40 -18.26 -0.11
CA GLU A 76 -7.13 -18.94 0.20
C GLU A 76 -6.43 -19.32 -1.11
N PRO A 77 -5.10 -19.24 -1.16
CA PRO A 77 -4.35 -19.54 -2.35
C PRO A 77 -4.33 -21.04 -2.61
N SER A 78 -4.41 -21.35 -3.90
CA SER A 78 -4.06 -22.64 -4.44
C SER A 78 -2.57 -22.92 -4.28
N GLU A 79 -2.22 -24.19 -4.49
CA GLU A 79 -0.85 -24.63 -4.67
C GLU A 79 -0.18 -23.87 -5.84
N GLY A 80 1.11 -23.52 -5.70
CA GLY A 80 1.87 -22.80 -6.74
C GLY A 80 2.32 -21.39 -6.36
N LEU A 81 1.78 -20.81 -5.28
CA LEU A 81 2.22 -19.47 -4.81
C LEU A 81 3.73 -19.42 -4.50
N GLN A 82 4.33 -20.55 -4.08
CA GLN A 82 5.78 -20.62 -3.89
C GLN A 82 6.56 -20.32 -5.18
N ASP A 83 6.08 -20.79 -6.33
CA ASP A 83 6.74 -20.60 -7.63
C ASP A 83 6.68 -19.13 -8.09
N VAL A 84 5.69 -18.37 -7.60
CA VAL A 84 5.55 -16.93 -7.80
C VAL A 84 6.54 -16.15 -6.93
N PHE A 85 6.79 -16.58 -5.68
CA PHE A 85 7.61 -15.82 -4.74
C PHE A 85 9.09 -16.18 -4.75
N GLU A 86 9.44 -17.45 -5.04
CA GLU A 86 10.82 -17.93 -5.04
C GLU A 86 11.74 -17.10 -5.96
N PRO A 87 11.35 -16.73 -7.20
CA PRO A 87 12.22 -15.97 -8.09
C PRO A 87 12.52 -14.53 -7.63
N VAL A 88 11.66 -13.95 -6.79
CA VAL A 88 11.73 -12.53 -6.35
C VAL A 88 12.12 -12.37 -4.88
N LYS A 89 12.43 -13.46 -4.17
CA LYS A 89 12.71 -13.40 -2.73
C LYS A 89 13.83 -12.42 -2.36
N ASP A 90 14.82 -12.26 -3.23
CA ASP A 90 16.00 -11.40 -3.03
C ASP A 90 15.79 -9.93 -3.46
N THR A 91 14.68 -9.63 -4.12
CA THR A 91 14.36 -8.29 -4.66
C THR A 91 13.13 -7.66 -4.03
N LEU A 92 12.19 -8.47 -3.54
CA LEU A 92 10.93 -8.00 -2.95
C LEU A 92 11.17 -7.13 -1.71
N GLU A 93 10.64 -5.92 -1.74
CA GLU A 93 10.71 -4.90 -0.68
C GLU A 93 9.38 -4.74 0.07
N GLY A 94 8.25 -5.03 -0.60
CA GLY A 94 6.92 -4.99 0.01
C GLY A 94 5.96 -6.06 -0.51
N LEU A 95 5.08 -6.53 0.38
CA LEU A 95 3.99 -7.45 0.05
C LEU A 95 2.67 -6.92 0.61
N PHE A 96 1.70 -6.76 -0.28
CA PHE A 96 0.37 -6.29 0.05
C PHE A 96 -0.65 -7.42 -0.12
N THR A 97 -1.46 -7.63 0.90
CA THR A 97 -2.48 -8.67 0.96
C THR A 97 -3.75 -8.06 1.51
N ARG A 98 -4.89 -8.70 1.29
CA ARG A 98 -6.11 -8.43 2.04
C ARG A 98 -6.07 -9.12 3.40
N LEU A 99 -5.63 -10.38 3.43
CA LEU A 99 -5.64 -11.28 4.58
C LEU A 99 -4.35 -12.12 4.59
N PHE A 100 -3.25 -11.57 5.11
CA PHE A 100 -1.93 -12.22 5.05
C PHE A 100 -1.94 -13.69 5.48
N THR A 101 -2.55 -13.99 6.63
CA THR A 101 -2.58 -15.34 7.23
C THR A 101 -3.39 -16.36 6.43
N LYS A 102 -4.27 -15.90 5.53
CA LYS A 102 -5.03 -16.77 4.63
C LYS A 102 -4.45 -16.81 3.23
N GLN A 103 -3.91 -15.69 2.76
CA GLN A 103 -3.44 -15.54 1.37
C GLN A 103 -2.01 -16.01 1.15
N VAL A 104 -1.22 -16.16 2.21
CA VAL A 104 0.19 -16.56 2.11
C VAL A 104 0.36 -17.92 2.74
N THR A 105 0.64 -18.93 1.90
CA THR A 105 0.80 -20.31 2.34
C THR A 105 2.02 -20.47 3.26
N LYS A 106 2.03 -21.56 4.03
CA LYS A 106 3.17 -21.92 4.84
C LYS A 106 4.46 -22.00 4.02
N SER A 107 4.41 -22.63 2.85
CA SER A 107 5.58 -22.76 1.96
C SER A 107 6.20 -21.42 1.56
N VAL A 108 5.37 -20.38 1.36
CA VAL A 108 5.87 -19.02 1.09
C VAL A 108 6.38 -18.35 2.36
N THR A 109 5.68 -18.49 3.49
CA THR A 109 6.12 -17.89 4.76
C THR A 109 7.44 -18.46 5.30
N ASP A 110 7.79 -19.70 4.91
CA ASP A 110 9.06 -20.35 5.24
C ASP A 110 10.24 -19.84 4.38
N LEU A 111 9.98 -19.10 3.29
CA LEU A 111 11.03 -18.48 2.47
C LEU A 111 11.69 -17.30 3.19
N SER A 112 12.94 -17.01 2.83
CA SER A 112 13.70 -15.89 3.38
C SER A 112 13.72 -14.72 2.41
N PHE A 113 13.13 -13.59 2.82
CA PHE A 113 13.14 -12.35 2.05
C PHE A 113 14.07 -11.30 2.68
N PRO A 114 15.34 -11.20 2.26
CA PRO A 114 16.33 -10.29 2.86
C PRO A 114 15.97 -8.80 2.74
N LYS A 115 15.18 -8.42 1.71
CA LYS A 115 14.82 -7.02 1.44
C LYS A 115 13.40 -6.64 1.82
N LEU A 116 12.56 -7.61 2.21
CA LEU A 116 11.16 -7.35 2.56
C LEU A 116 11.09 -6.53 3.84
N ARG A 117 10.53 -5.31 3.73
CA ARG A 117 10.51 -4.31 4.81
C ARG A 117 9.10 -3.85 5.15
N VAL A 118 8.17 -3.96 4.20
CA VAL A 118 6.81 -3.44 4.34
C VAL A 118 5.79 -4.53 4.05
N ILE A 119 4.83 -4.70 4.96
CA ILE A 119 3.61 -5.46 4.69
C ILE A 119 2.44 -4.51 4.73
N LYS A 120 1.50 -4.66 3.79
CA LYS A 120 0.17 -4.07 3.90
C LYS A 120 -0.82 -5.21 4.03
N THR A 121 -1.66 -5.21 5.05
CA THR A 121 -2.71 -6.23 5.19
C THR A 121 -3.96 -5.64 5.82
N GLY A 122 -5.12 -6.14 5.43
CA GLY A 122 -6.37 -5.90 6.17
C GLY A 122 -6.50 -6.85 7.37
N CYS A 123 -7.60 -6.73 8.09
CA CYS A 123 -8.03 -7.66 9.14
C CYS A 123 -9.51 -8.01 8.93
N TYR A 124 -9.81 -9.20 8.40
CA TYR A 124 -11.20 -9.64 8.22
C TYR A 124 -11.49 -11.09 8.63
N ASP A 125 -10.61 -11.75 9.38
CA ASP A 125 -10.90 -13.10 9.88
C ASP A 125 -10.79 -13.23 11.39
N ASP A 126 -11.51 -14.25 11.89
CA ASP A 126 -11.61 -14.70 13.28
C ASP A 126 -10.45 -14.15 14.10
N ILE A 127 -10.75 -13.16 14.94
CA ILE A 127 -9.77 -12.40 15.72
C ILE A 127 -9.11 -13.37 16.70
N THR A 128 -8.20 -14.19 16.19
CA THR A 128 -7.24 -14.89 16.99
C THR A 128 -6.38 -13.76 17.54
N SER A 129 -6.31 -13.66 18.86
CA SER A 129 -5.45 -12.70 19.54
C SER A 129 -3.96 -13.06 19.37
N GLU A 130 -3.64 -13.89 18.39
CA GLU A 130 -2.34 -14.46 18.14
C GLU A 130 -1.55 -13.57 17.18
N ILE A 131 -0.35 -13.21 17.62
CA ILE A 131 0.64 -12.42 16.86
C ILE A 131 1.77 -13.30 16.32
N ASP A 132 1.66 -14.62 16.47
CA ASP A 132 2.72 -15.57 16.14
C ASP A 132 3.03 -15.59 14.64
N TRP A 133 2.09 -15.18 13.79
CA TRP A 133 2.33 -15.03 12.35
C TRP A 133 3.48 -14.06 12.04
N LEU A 134 3.73 -13.05 12.90
CA LEU A 134 4.86 -12.12 12.74
C LEU A 134 6.22 -12.78 12.90
N GLN A 135 6.27 -13.98 13.51
CA GLN A 135 7.51 -14.75 13.70
C GLN A 135 7.85 -15.62 12.48
N ALA A 136 7.03 -15.58 11.41
CA ALA A 136 7.31 -16.28 10.17
C ALA A 136 8.69 -15.87 9.59
N PRO A 137 9.49 -16.81 9.06
CA PRO A 137 10.79 -16.52 8.46
C PRO A 137 10.77 -15.39 7.41
N MET A 138 9.71 -15.33 6.60
CA MET A 138 9.47 -14.29 5.61
C MET A 138 9.43 -12.88 6.23
N LEU A 139 8.87 -12.74 7.41
CA LEU A 139 8.63 -11.44 8.06
C LEU A 139 9.79 -10.98 8.94
N LYS A 140 10.87 -11.76 9.04
CA LYS A 140 12.00 -11.46 9.94
C LYS A 140 12.61 -10.07 9.72
N ASN A 141 12.54 -9.52 8.50
CA ASN A 141 13.11 -8.21 8.15
C ASN A 141 12.06 -7.09 8.04
N VAL A 142 10.77 -7.43 8.24
CA VAL A 142 9.68 -6.46 8.13
C VAL A 142 9.80 -5.44 9.25
N ARG A 143 9.82 -4.17 8.86
CA ARG A 143 9.93 -3.03 9.76
C ARG A 143 8.61 -2.29 9.91
N THR A 144 7.82 -2.28 8.85
CA THR A 144 6.56 -1.53 8.78
C THR A 144 5.40 -2.43 8.44
N ILE A 145 4.32 -2.32 9.20
CA ILE A 145 3.03 -2.89 8.84
C ILE A 145 2.07 -1.73 8.54
N VAL A 146 1.38 -1.82 7.42
CA VAL A 146 0.33 -0.89 6.99
C VAL A 146 -1.01 -1.61 7.09
N GLN A 147 -1.96 -1.04 7.81
CA GLN A 147 -3.32 -1.58 7.90
C GLN A 147 -4.32 -0.42 7.91
N ASP A 148 -5.59 -0.68 7.62
CA ASP A 148 -6.61 0.32 7.87
C ASP A 148 -6.83 0.54 9.38
N ALA A 149 -7.28 1.75 9.72
CA ALA A 149 -7.45 2.15 11.12
C ALA A 149 -8.45 1.27 11.89
N TYR A 150 -9.50 0.80 11.21
CA TYR A 150 -10.53 -0.05 11.82
C TYR A 150 -9.96 -1.42 12.20
N SER A 151 -9.31 -2.09 11.24
CA SER A 151 -8.56 -3.33 11.45
C SER A 151 -7.54 -3.18 12.56
N THR A 152 -6.82 -2.05 12.57
CA THR A 152 -5.77 -1.81 13.57
C THR A 152 -6.36 -1.77 14.97
N LYS A 153 -7.45 -1.02 15.16
CA LYS A 153 -8.11 -0.83 16.46
C LYS A 153 -8.56 -2.16 17.05
N ILE A 154 -9.21 -3.00 16.25
CA ILE A 154 -9.81 -4.24 16.70
C ILE A 154 -8.74 -5.31 16.93
N TYR A 155 -7.89 -5.56 15.93
CA TYR A 155 -6.93 -6.65 15.98
C TYR A 155 -5.83 -6.37 17.00
N TRP A 156 -5.07 -5.28 16.85
CA TRP A 156 -3.91 -5.03 17.71
C TRP A 156 -4.30 -4.70 19.14
N GLY A 157 -5.46 -4.07 19.34
CA GLY A 157 -5.98 -3.85 20.68
C GLY A 157 -6.13 -5.17 21.45
N ASN A 158 -6.72 -6.18 20.82
CA ASN A 158 -6.91 -7.49 21.43
C ASN A 158 -5.61 -8.30 21.48
N ALA A 159 -4.85 -8.34 20.38
CA ALA A 159 -3.66 -9.15 20.24
C ALA A 159 -2.53 -8.71 21.20
N LEU A 160 -2.28 -7.41 21.34
CA LEU A 160 -1.26 -6.89 22.25
C LEU A 160 -1.68 -7.05 23.72
N ARG A 161 -2.96 -6.90 24.05
CA ARG A 161 -3.47 -7.13 25.41
C ARG A 161 -3.34 -8.60 25.81
N ALA A 162 -3.67 -9.52 24.91
CA ALA A 162 -3.58 -10.96 25.15
C ALA A 162 -2.13 -11.44 25.25
N ALA A 163 -1.25 -10.97 24.35
CA ALA A 163 0.16 -11.37 24.33
C ALA A 163 1.00 -10.72 25.44
N GLY A 164 0.48 -9.67 26.09
CA GLY A 164 1.12 -8.99 27.22
C GLY A 164 2.39 -8.24 26.85
N VAL A 165 3.15 -7.78 27.86
CA VAL A 165 4.31 -6.86 27.72
C VAL A 165 5.41 -7.38 26.78
N ASN A 166 5.50 -8.69 26.59
CA ASN A 166 6.53 -9.35 25.78
C ASN A 166 6.11 -9.65 24.34
N ALA A 167 4.89 -9.28 23.94
CA ALA A 167 4.27 -9.57 22.64
C ALA A 167 5.25 -9.44 21.46
N LEU A 168 5.90 -8.29 21.32
CA LEU A 168 6.73 -7.96 20.16
C LEU A 168 8.23 -8.20 20.37
N LYS A 169 8.65 -8.79 21.50
CA LYS A 169 10.08 -9.03 21.78
C LYS A 169 10.73 -9.98 20.78
N LYS A 170 9.97 -10.91 20.22
CA LYS A 170 10.44 -11.90 19.24
C LYS A 170 10.57 -11.36 17.81
N VAL A 171 10.07 -10.14 17.56
CA VAL A 171 10.05 -9.52 16.23
C VAL A 171 10.77 -8.17 16.27
N PRO A 172 12.08 -8.16 16.60
CA PRO A 172 12.81 -6.95 16.96
C PRO A 172 12.92 -5.93 15.82
N ASN A 173 12.71 -6.35 14.57
CA ASN A 173 12.75 -5.47 13.41
C ASN A 173 11.46 -4.70 13.18
N PHE A 174 10.33 -5.13 13.75
CA PHE A 174 9.07 -4.41 13.65
C PHE A 174 9.13 -3.11 14.46
N LYS A 175 9.11 -1.96 13.77
CA LYS A 175 9.28 -0.62 14.38
C LYS A 175 8.11 0.32 14.12
N HIS A 176 7.35 0.11 13.06
CA HIS A 176 6.32 1.06 12.63
C HIS A 176 5.03 0.35 12.29
N ILE A 177 3.93 0.87 12.79
CA ILE A 177 2.61 0.59 12.25
C ILE A 177 2.05 1.87 11.64
N VAL A 178 1.51 1.78 10.43
CA VAL A 178 0.85 2.88 9.74
C VAL A 178 -0.61 2.52 9.54
N CYS A 179 -1.47 3.30 10.16
CA CYS A 179 -2.90 3.14 10.08
C CYS A 179 -3.46 4.06 9.01
N THR A 180 -4.01 3.48 7.95
CA THR A 180 -4.63 4.22 6.85
C THR A 180 -6.08 4.54 7.19
N ALA A 181 -6.40 5.83 7.23
CA ALA A 181 -7.75 6.33 7.38
C ALA A 181 -8.44 6.34 6.01
N ASN A 182 -9.47 5.51 5.82
CA ASN A 182 -10.32 5.59 4.65
C ASN A 182 -11.27 6.79 4.78
N LEU A 183 -10.80 7.95 4.29
CA LEU A 183 -11.54 9.21 4.36
C LEU A 183 -12.84 9.20 3.53
N ASP A 184 -13.00 8.28 2.58
CA ASP A 184 -14.17 8.22 1.69
C ASP A 184 -15.26 7.26 2.18
N SER A 185 -14.99 6.49 3.24
CA SER A 185 -16.03 5.65 3.83
C SER A 185 -17.16 6.52 4.39
N LYS A 186 -18.40 6.22 4.01
CA LYS A 186 -19.61 6.92 4.50
C LYS A 186 -19.80 6.77 6.02
N TYR A 187 -19.01 5.92 6.66
CA TYR A 187 -19.00 5.63 8.10
C TYR A 187 -18.12 6.60 8.89
N ARG A 188 -18.14 7.89 8.52
CA ARG A 188 -17.33 8.97 9.15
C ARG A 188 -17.70 9.28 10.60
N GLU A 189 -18.84 8.78 11.10
CA GLU A 189 -19.32 9.12 12.44
C GLU A 189 -18.54 8.40 13.56
N ASP A 190 -17.81 7.32 13.25
CA ASP A 190 -16.88 6.66 14.18
C ASP A 190 -15.50 7.32 14.18
N SER A 191 -15.48 8.65 14.32
CA SER A 191 -14.28 9.51 14.30
C SER A 191 -13.24 9.23 15.41
N ASP A 192 -13.47 8.23 16.26
CA ASP A 192 -12.46 7.64 17.14
C ASP A 192 -11.57 6.65 16.37
N PHE A 193 -10.89 7.18 15.36
CA PHE A 193 -10.07 6.46 14.36
C PHE A 193 -9.13 5.45 15.00
N ILE A 194 -8.47 5.84 16.10
CA ILE A 194 -7.66 4.95 16.95
C ILE A 194 -7.72 5.49 18.38
N HIS A 195 -8.06 4.64 19.34
CA HIS A 195 -8.08 5.03 20.74
C HIS A 195 -6.66 5.42 21.21
N PRO A 196 -6.46 6.53 21.96
CA PRO A 196 -5.15 6.94 22.45
C PRO A 196 -4.35 5.82 23.13
N ASP A 197 -5.05 4.97 23.89
CA ASP A 197 -4.45 3.78 24.54
C ASP A 197 -3.70 2.86 23.58
N LEU A 198 -4.13 2.73 22.32
CA LEU A 198 -3.45 1.87 21.36
C LEU A 198 -2.09 2.46 20.94
N PHE A 199 -1.96 3.78 20.85
CA PHE A 199 -0.67 4.44 20.60
C PHE A 199 0.30 4.20 21.75
N GLU A 200 -0.15 4.39 22.98
CA GLU A 200 0.66 4.13 24.17
C GLU A 200 1.00 2.64 24.30
N LEU A 201 0.09 1.74 23.89
CA LEU A 201 0.34 0.30 23.85
C LEU A 201 1.46 -0.03 22.86
N PHE A 202 1.39 0.42 21.60
CA PHE A 202 2.48 0.22 20.63
C PHE A 202 3.81 0.80 21.13
N LYS A 203 3.77 2.02 21.67
CA LYS A 203 4.95 2.70 22.21
C LYS A 203 5.57 1.95 23.38
N SER A 204 4.77 1.33 24.25
CA SER A 204 5.25 0.47 25.34
C SER A 204 6.01 -0.77 24.84
N HIS A 205 5.75 -1.19 23.60
CA HIS A 205 6.48 -2.24 22.90
C HIS A 205 7.60 -1.73 21.97
N GLY A 206 7.89 -0.43 21.99
CA GLY A 206 8.92 0.17 21.13
C GLY A 206 8.52 0.30 19.66
N VAL A 207 7.22 0.24 19.35
CA VAL A 207 6.66 0.44 18.01
C VAL A 207 6.03 1.83 17.92
N GLN A 208 6.33 2.55 16.85
CA GLN A 208 5.70 3.83 16.56
C GLN A 208 4.42 3.61 15.74
N CYS A 209 3.32 4.19 16.19
CA CYS A 209 2.06 4.18 15.47
C CYS A 209 1.85 5.52 14.77
N HIS A 210 1.60 5.46 13.46
CA HIS A 210 1.36 6.61 12.60
C HIS A 210 -0.03 6.53 12.01
N VAL A 211 -0.69 7.67 11.82
CA VAL A 211 -1.95 7.74 11.08
C VAL A 211 -1.70 8.51 9.80
N SER A 212 -2.12 7.94 8.68
CA SER A 212 -2.01 8.56 7.36
C SER A 212 -3.35 8.47 6.65
N PRO A 213 -3.69 9.41 5.75
CA PRO A 213 -4.70 9.12 4.72
C PRO A 213 -4.29 7.87 3.92
N ASN A 214 -5.25 7.29 3.20
CA ASN A 214 -5.02 6.15 2.30
C ASN A 214 -3.72 6.33 1.49
N LEU A 215 -2.74 5.46 1.76
CA LEU A 215 -1.48 5.44 1.02
C LEU A 215 -1.59 4.47 -0.14
N THR A 216 -1.28 4.98 -1.33
CA THR A 216 -0.99 4.18 -2.52
C THR A 216 0.31 3.40 -2.36
N ALA A 217 0.51 2.39 -3.20
CA ALA A 217 1.76 1.65 -3.27
C ALA A 217 2.97 2.59 -3.45
N ASP A 218 2.86 3.53 -4.39
CA ASP A 218 3.90 4.54 -4.67
C ASP A 218 4.21 5.41 -3.46
N GLU A 219 3.21 5.87 -2.72
CA GLU A 219 3.44 6.68 -1.52
C GLU A 219 4.10 5.87 -0.40
N ILE A 220 3.73 4.60 -0.25
CA ILE A 220 4.43 3.67 0.65
C ILE A 220 5.89 3.54 0.20
N MET A 221 6.14 3.32 -1.09
CA MET A 221 7.49 3.23 -1.65
C MET A 221 8.33 4.47 -1.34
N LEU A 222 7.77 5.67 -1.56
CA LEU A 222 8.48 6.92 -1.37
C LEU A 222 8.73 7.22 0.11
N THR A 223 7.74 6.98 0.97
CA THR A 223 7.81 7.29 2.39
C THR A 223 8.89 6.46 3.09
N PHE A 224 8.98 5.16 2.82
CA PHE A 224 9.89 4.28 3.55
C PHE A 224 11.32 4.23 3.01
N ASN A 225 11.53 4.63 1.75
CA ASN A 225 12.88 4.79 1.21
C ASN A 225 13.61 6.02 1.78
N GLN A 226 12.89 7.05 2.22
CA GLN A 226 13.48 8.26 2.78
C GLN A 226 14.00 8.08 4.23
N HIS A 227 13.55 7.05 4.94
CA HIS A 227 13.92 6.80 6.35
C HIS A 227 15.27 6.09 6.53
N VAL A 228 16.07 5.95 5.46
CA VAL A 228 17.45 5.43 5.53
C VAL A 228 18.44 6.47 6.08
N HIS A 229 18.02 7.74 6.22
CA HIS A 229 18.81 8.79 6.88
C HIS A 229 18.09 9.33 8.14
N PRO A 230 18.66 9.18 9.34
CA PRO A 230 17.89 9.27 10.58
C PRO A 230 17.59 10.69 11.12
N HIS A 231 17.59 11.77 10.32
CA HIS A 231 17.62 13.15 10.86
C HIS A 231 16.63 14.19 10.29
N SER A 232 15.47 13.82 9.73
CA SER A 232 14.51 14.83 9.25
C SER A 232 13.06 14.58 9.65
N ASN A 233 12.49 15.58 10.33
CA ASN A 233 11.08 15.78 10.67
C ASN A 233 10.15 15.45 9.49
N SER A 234 9.61 14.23 9.43
CA SER A 234 8.76 13.78 8.32
C SER A 234 7.40 14.49 8.27
N ILE A 235 6.88 14.92 9.41
CA ILE A 235 5.61 15.68 9.50
C ILE A 235 5.74 17.04 8.78
N ALA A 236 6.88 17.72 8.92
CA ALA A 236 7.11 19.03 8.29
C ALA A 236 7.32 18.94 6.76
N ILE A 237 7.72 17.78 6.24
CA ILE A 237 7.93 17.57 4.80
C ILE A 237 6.61 17.29 4.11
N GLN A 238 5.72 16.49 4.73
CA GLN A 238 4.40 16.19 4.18
C GLN A 238 3.50 17.44 4.14
N GLU A 239 3.57 18.29 5.17
CA GLU A 239 2.90 19.61 5.15
C GLU A 239 3.46 20.50 4.05
N LYS A 240 4.79 20.65 3.93
CA LYS A 240 5.41 21.52 2.92
C LYS A 240 5.13 21.09 1.47
N CYS A 241 5.14 19.79 1.18
CA CYS A 241 4.82 19.28 -0.16
C CYS A 241 3.35 19.54 -0.53
N SER A 242 2.44 19.37 0.43
CA SER A 242 1.02 19.62 0.21
C SER A 242 0.71 21.10 -0.04
N TYR A 243 1.34 22.01 0.72
CA TYR A 243 1.18 23.45 0.52
C TYR A 243 1.74 23.93 -0.83
N LYS A 244 2.87 23.38 -1.29
CA LYS A 244 3.45 23.75 -2.59
C LYS A 244 2.55 23.31 -3.75
N ALA A 245 2.07 22.06 -3.74
CA ALA A 245 1.18 21.55 -4.79
C ALA A 245 -0.14 22.35 -4.89
N ILE A 246 -0.68 22.78 -3.76
CA ILE A 246 -1.86 23.66 -3.73
C ILE A 246 -1.56 25.02 -4.34
N LYS A 247 -0.41 25.63 -3.98
CA LYS A 247 -0.02 26.93 -4.51
C LYS A 247 0.21 26.90 -6.02
N ASP A 248 0.86 25.86 -6.52
CA ASP A 248 1.11 25.66 -7.95
C ASP A 248 -0.21 25.43 -8.71
N THR A 249 -1.13 24.66 -8.13
CA THR A 249 -2.47 24.43 -8.67
C THR A 249 -3.31 25.72 -8.70
N GLN A 250 -3.28 26.51 -7.63
CA GLN A 250 -3.95 27.82 -7.57
C GLN A 250 -3.40 28.78 -8.62
N GLN A 251 -2.08 28.79 -8.82
CA GLN A 251 -1.42 29.64 -9.82
C GLN A 251 -1.77 29.22 -11.24
N MET A 252 -1.81 27.91 -11.51
CA MET A 252 -2.27 27.37 -12.79
C MET A 252 -3.72 27.80 -13.08
N PHE A 253 -4.63 27.64 -12.12
CA PHE A 253 -6.03 28.05 -12.30
C PHE A 253 -6.20 29.56 -12.48
N ALA A 254 -5.44 30.38 -11.74
CA ALA A 254 -5.44 31.82 -11.93
C ALA A 254 -5.02 32.22 -13.34
N SER A 255 -3.99 31.55 -13.90
CA SER A 255 -3.54 31.80 -15.28
C SER A 255 -4.61 31.40 -16.32
N THR A 256 -5.28 30.26 -16.14
CA THR A 256 -6.37 29.80 -17.01
C THR A 256 -7.56 30.76 -16.93
N LEU A 257 -7.95 31.20 -15.73
CA LEU A 257 -9.02 32.18 -15.52
C LEU A 257 -8.76 33.50 -16.23
N LEU A 258 -7.50 33.94 -16.35
CA LEU A 258 -7.14 35.17 -17.06
C LEU A 258 -7.21 35.01 -18.59
N SER A 259 -7.05 33.80 -19.12
CA SER A 259 -7.14 33.54 -20.56
C SER A 259 -8.58 33.46 -21.11
N ILE A 260 -9.59 33.25 -20.24
CA ILE A 260 -11.00 33.13 -20.67
C ILE A 260 -11.58 34.52 -20.91
N LYS A 261 -11.79 34.87 -22.19
CA LYS A 261 -12.32 36.19 -22.61
C LYS A 261 -13.83 36.33 -22.38
N ASN A 262 -14.58 35.23 -22.38
CA ASN A 262 -16.04 35.27 -22.19
C ASN A 262 -16.39 35.35 -20.69
N PRO A 263 -17.11 36.39 -20.25
CA PRO A 263 -17.39 36.61 -18.83
C PRO A 263 -18.30 35.55 -18.21
N LEU A 264 -19.24 34.97 -18.96
CA LEU A 264 -20.11 33.88 -18.47
C LEU A 264 -19.32 32.57 -18.32
N SER A 265 -18.47 32.24 -19.28
CA SER A 265 -17.58 31.08 -19.20
C SER A 265 -16.57 31.23 -18.04
N ARG A 266 -16.10 32.46 -17.80
CA ARG A 266 -15.20 32.77 -16.69
C ARG A 266 -15.87 32.60 -15.32
N ALA A 267 -17.13 33.04 -15.18
CA ALA A 267 -17.91 32.86 -13.96
C ALA A 267 -18.20 31.38 -13.67
N CYS A 268 -18.60 30.60 -14.68
CA CYS A 268 -18.77 29.15 -14.53
C CYS A 268 -17.47 28.45 -14.13
N PHE A 269 -16.36 28.77 -14.79
CA PHE A 269 -15.07 28.17 -14.48
C PHE A 269 -14.58 28.54 -13.08
N PHE A 270 -14.79 29.79 -12.65
CA PHE A 270 -14.50 30.24 -11.29
C PHE A 270 -15.32 29.47 -10.24
N GLN A 271 -16.62 29.27 -10.47
CA GLN A 271 -17.47 28.53 -9.54
C GLN A 271 -17.04 27.06 -9.40
N MET A 272 -16.70 26.41 -10.52
CA MET A 272 -16.23 25.02 -10.52
C MET A 272 -14.88 24.88 -9.80
N THR A 273 -13.94 25.79 -10.06
CA THR A 273 -12.63 25.80 -9.38
C THR A 273 -12.74 26.18 -7.92
N TRP A 274 -13.61 27.12 -7.54
CA TRP A 274 -13.87 27.47 -6.16
C TRP A 274 -14.47 26.30 -5.37
N ASN A 275 -15.41 25.57 -5.96
CA ASN A 275 -15.97 24.37 -5.34
C ASN A 275 -14.90 23.29 -5.17
N PHE A 276 -14.04 23.08 -6.17
CA PHE A 276 -12.93 22.13 -6.08
C PHE A 276 -11.91 22.51 -4.99
N ILE A 277 -11.47 23.77 -4.96
CA ILE A 277 -10.51 24.27 -3.96
C ILE A 277 -11.14 24.26 -2.56
N SER A 278 -12.40 24.64 -2.42
CA SER A 278 -13.11 24.62 -1.13
C SER A 278 -13.21 23.20 -0.57
N VAL A 279 -13.49 22.21 -1.41
CA VAL A 279 -13.49 20.78 -1.01
C VAL A 279 -12.10 20.34 -0.56
N GLN A 280 -11.03 20.73 -1.28
CA GLN A 280 -9.66 20.39 -0.89
C GLN A 280 -9.21 21.13 0.40
N PHE A 281 -9.61 22.39 0.58
CA PHE A 281 -9.25 23.19 1.76
C PHE A 281 -10.01 22.75 3.01
N GLN A 282 -11.27 22.31 2.88
CA GLN A 282 -12.02 21.68 3.97
C GLN A 282 -11.43 20.32 4.36
N ARG A 283 -10.87 19.57 3.40
CA ARG A 283 -10.11 18.34 3.67
C ARG A 283 -8.83 18.62 4.49
N GLN A 284 -8.20 19.79 4.35
CA GLN A 284 -6.97 20.14 5.07
C GLN A 284 -7.17 20.91 6.38
N LYS A 285 -8.21 21.73 6.52
CA LYS A 285 -8.51 22.45 7.78
C LYS A 285 -8.78 21.51 8.96
N MET A 286 -9.24 20.28 8.72
CA MET A 286 -9.36 19.26 9.77
C MET A 286 -8.03 18.62 10.19
N THR A 287 -6.95 18.80 9.41
CA THR A 287 -5.61 18.29 9.75
C THR A 287 -4.85 19.23 10.70
N VAL A 288 -5.24 20.52 10.79
CA VAL A 288 -4.52 21.54 11.60
C VAL A 288 -5.24 21.88 12.92
N VAL A 289 -6.48 21.43 13.14
CA VAL A 289 -7.20 21.66 14.41
C VAL A 289 -7.21 20.39 15.26
N LYS A 290 -6.03 19.98 15.77
CA LYS A 290 -5.80 19.18 17.00
C LYS A 290 -4.30 18.90 17.19
N ALA A 291 -3.49 19.94 17.08
CA ALA A 291 -2.12 19.95 17.59
C ALA A 291 -1.91 21.22 18.43
N LEU A 292 -2.63 21.27 19.56
CA LEU A 292 -2.31 22.03 20.77
C LEU A 292 -2.75 21.16 21.96
#